data_AF-B9G4L9-F1
#
_entry.id   AF-B9G4L9-F1
#
_cell.length_a   1.000
_cell.length_b   1.000
_cell.length_c   1.000
_cell.angle_alpha   90.00
_cell.angle_beta   90.00
_cell.angle_gamma   90.00
#
_symmetry.space_group_name_H-M   'P 1'
#
loop_
_entity.id
_entity.type
_entity.pdbx_description
1 polymer ?
#
loop_
_entity_poly.entity_id
_entity_poly.type
_entity_poly.pdbx_seq_one_letter_code
_entity_poly.pdbx_strand_id
1 'polypeptide(L)'
;MEPKVSSTVAAAMHRDKRDDGSVRVAALRSRRRADRRRCGGHIVVVGGGDGDAAAAGAAGADGGAAEVAAAGGDHVLPLRDEHVHGLRVGHGAGAAGGVPPGGPGSFALDGPRRSRRALGSSSSSPSTTTGFCLWPSAHTAHSVRASPWRGGRGDVVREFADAARARGLDIGIYLSPWDRHDKRYGREVAYNEYYLAQLHELLTGYGSVSEIWFDGAKGKNATNMTYHFQEWFQTVRQLQSSINIFSDDGPDLRWVGDENGSAGSTCWSTINRSKITIGEAGIEKYLNTGDPRGKDWVPPECDVSIRPGWFWHKNETAKPLPELLEVYYNSVGRNCVLLLNAPPNTTGLVDAADIARLREFRTAVTAIFGTDLAAGSAARASSERGGRFAAANVLDGRDDTYWAPAAAEAEDGGGYWIELRRPASAAARKFNVVRIQEHVAMGQRVERHEVYVDGGGAAVASGTTVGHKRLHRLGAPVAGRTVRVWLASRRGPPLLSAVGLHLDPFAAGGGTM
;
A
#
# COMPACT_ATOMS: atom_id res chain seq x y z
N MET A 1 51.56 45.95 -13.44
CA MET A 1 51.88 45.02 -14.52
C MET A 1 50.58 44.61 -15.18
N GLU A 2 50.41 45.10 -16.40
CA GLU A 2 49.47 44.61 -17.42
C GLU A 2 49.99 43.26 -17.97
N PRO A 3 49.18 42.47 -18.71
CA PRO A 3 49.03 42.77 -20.14
C PRO A 3 47.61 42.68 -20.73
N LYS A 4 47.40 43.54 -21.73
CA LYS A 4 46.36 43.60 -22.79
C LYS A 4 46.50 42.43 -23.79
N VAL A 5 45.51 42.07 -24.63
CA VAL A 5 45.10 42.69 -25.94
C VAL A 5 43.87 41.89 -26.46
N SER A 6 42.68 42.50 -26.64
CA SER A 6 42.04 43.10 -27.86
C SER A 6 41.31 42.15 -28.83
N SER A 7 40.00 42.36 -29.03
CA SER A 7 39.44 42.91 -30.29
C SER A 7 37.93 43.18 -30.18
N THR A 8 37.49 44.22 -30.89
CA THR A 8 36.19 44.91 -30.91
C THR A 8 35.42 44.55 -32.17
N VAL A 9 34.06 44.46 -32.15
CA VAL A 9 33.12 45.17 -33.06
C VAL A 9 31.73 45.23 -32.40
N ALA A 10 31.07 46.39 -32.55
CA ALA A 10 29.87 46.88 -31.88
C ALA A 10 28.53 46.55 -32.58
N ALA A 11 27.42 46.65 -31.84
CA ALA A 11 26.17 47.31 -32.28
C ALA A 11 25.24 47.57 -31.07
N ALA A 12 24.65 48.78 -31.04
CA ALA A 12 23.91 49.38 -29.93
C ALA A 12 22.40 49.06 -29.96
N MET A 13 21.72 49.12 -28.80
CA MET A 13 20.68 50.15 -28.52
C MET A 13 19.98 49.97 -27.15
N HIS A 14 20.10 51.03 -26.35
CA HIS A 14 19.31 51.53 -25.21
C HIS A 14 18.55 50.57 -24.25
N ARG A 15 19.05 50.50 -23.01
CA ARG A 15 18.25 50.44 -21.76
C ARG A 15 18.85 51.36 -20.69
N ASP A 16 18.03 52.33 -20.30
CA ASP A 16 17.62 52.72 -18.95
C ASP A 16 18.45 52.28 -17.72
N LYS A 17 18.79 53.25 -16.85
CA LYS A 17 18.63 53.23 -15.36
C LYS A 17 19.49 54.28 -14.64
N ARG A 18 18.88 54.93 -13.64
CA ARG A 18 19.38 55.15 -12.24
C ARG A 18 18.31 55.97 -11.49
N ASP A 19 17.55 55.41 -10.54
CA ASP A 19 17.82 55.00 -9.15
C ASP A 19 17.94 56.15 -8.12
N ASP A 20 16.88 56.29 -7.31
CA ASP A 20 16.83 56.68 -5.90
C ASP A 20 15.48 56.19 -5.35
N GLY A 21 15.46 55.39 -4.27
CA GLY A 21 14.23 55.19 -3.50
C GLY A 21 14.15 53.93 -2.64
N SER A 22 14.57 54.07 -1.38
CA SER A 22 14.06 53.40 -0.16
C SER A 22 13.41 51.99 -0.28
N VAL A 23 14.11 50.98 0.26
CA VAL A 23 13.57 49.64 0.47
C VAL A 23 12.64 49.61 1.69
N ARG A 24 11.33 49.46 1.45
CA ARG A 24 10.35 48.97 2.45
C ARG A 24 9.97 47.54 2.08
N VAL A 25 10.33 46.58 2.92
CA VAL A 25 9.91 45.17 2.79
C VAL A 25 8.47 45.04 3.27
N ALA A 26 7.52 44.97 2.34
CA ALA A 26 6.15 44.61 2.61
C ALA A 26 5.99 43.07 2.54
N ALA A 27 5.62 42.47 3.67
CA ALA A 27 5.31 41.05 3.78
C ALA A 27 4.05 40.70 2.97
N LEU A 28 4.23 39.98 1.85
CA LEU A 28 3.13 39.28 1.19
C LEU A 28 2.73 38.07 2.02
N ARG A 29 1.61 38.20 2.74
CA ARG A 29 0.85 37.07 3.31
C ARG A 29 0.37 36.17 2.17
N SER A 30 1.11 35.11 1.84
CA SER A 30 0.55 34.01 1.08
C SER A 30 -0.43 33.25 1.97
N ARG A 31 -1.74 33.40 1.71
CA ARG A 31 -2.75 32.49 2.23
C ARG A 31 -2.57 31.15 1.52
N ARG A 32 -1.66 30.31 2.00
CA ARG A 32 -1.70 28.87 1.68
C ARG A 32 -2.91 28.30 2.41
N ARG A 33 -4.02 28.13 1.69
CA ARG A 33 -4.99 27.09 2.07
C ARG A 33 -4.18 25.80 2.06
N ALA A 34 -4.05 25.18 3.23
CA ALA A 34 -3.62 23.80 3.34
C ALA A 34 -4.67 22.99 2.59
N ASP A 35 -4.35 22.63 1.35
CA ASP A 35 -5.12 21.69 0.57
C ASP A 35 -4.94 20.34 1.26
N ARG A 36 -5.90 19.98 2.11
CA ARG A 36 -5.99 18.64 2.70
C ARG A 36 -6.20 17.68 1.54
N ARG A 37 -5.12 17.18 0.94
CA ARG A 37 -5.17 15.97 0.14
C ARG A 37 -5.63 14.87 1.09
N ARG A 38 -6.91 14.48 0.97
CA ARG A 38 -7.36 13.21 1.52
C ARG A 38 -6.51 12.15 0.83
N CYS A 39 -5.65 11.45 1.55
CA CYS A 39 -5.10 10.20 1.03
C CYS A 39 -6.24 9.18 1.05
N GLY A 40 -7.06 9.21 0.00
CA GLY A 40 -8.15 8.27 -0.23
C GLY A 40 -7.58 6.88 -0.51
N GLY A 41 -8.37 5.83 -0.25
CA GLY A 41 -7.94 4.47 -0.56
C GLY A 41 -7.55 4.33 -2.03
N HIS A 42 -6.47 3.60 -2.29
CA HIS A 42 -5.98 3.35 -3.64
C HIS A 42 -6.69 2.11 -4.22
N ILE A 43 -7.12 2.15 -5.48
CA ILE A 43 -7.56 0.94 -6.17
C ILE A 43 -6.68 0.64 -7.38
N VAL A 44 -6.05 -0.53 -7.36
CA VAL A 44 -5.14 -0.99 -8.42
C VAL A 44 -5.90 -1.87 -9.43
N VAL A 45 -5.80 -1.54 -10.72
CA VAL A 45 -6.26 -2.39 -11.84
C VAL A 45 -5.12 -3.23 -12.35
N VAL A 46 -5.44 -4.49 -12.65
CA VAL A 46 -4.52 -5.40 -13.32
C VAL A 46 -4.62 -5.21 -14.84
N GLY A 47 -3.58 -4.64 -15.46
CA GLY A 47 -3.35 -4.72 -16.89
C GLY A 47 -2.71 -6.06 -17.24
N GLY A 48 -3.54 -7.10 -17.42
CA GLY A 48 -3.07 -8.45 -17.77
C GLY A 48 -3.99 -9.51 -17.16
N GLY A 49 -4.92 -10.07 -17.94
CA GLY A 49 -5.86 -11.08 -17.46
C GLY A 49 -5.82 -12.36 -18.29
N ASP A 50 -6.02 -13.50 -17.65
CA ASP A 50 -6.18 -14.77 -18.37
C ASP A 50 -7.56 -14.80 -19.02
N GLY A 51 -7.59 -14.78 -20.36
CA GLY A 51 -8.81 -14.89 -21.15
C GLY A 51 -8.59 -15.78 -22.36
N ASP A 52 -8.96 -17.06 -22.25
CA ASP A 52 -9.18 -17.90 -23.42
C ASP A 52 -10.43 -17.38 -24.16
N ALA A 53 -10.28 -17.04 -25.44
CA ALA A 53 -11.32 -16.44 -26.28
C ALA A 53 -12.56 -17.33 -26.51
N ALA A 54 -12.58 -18.56 -25.98
CA ALA A 54 -13.62 -19.54 -26.20
C ALA A 54 -14.74 -19.57 -25.13
N ALA A 55 -14.58 -18.92 -23.98
CA ALA A 55 -15.54 -19.06 -22.87
C ALA A 55 -16.69 -18.03 -22.86
N ALA A 56 -16.73 -17.07 -23.79
CA ALA A 56 -17.82 -16.09 -23.90
C ALA A 56 -18.95 -16.60 -24.82
N GLY A 57 -19.58 -17.71 -24.42
CA GLY A 57 -20.75 -18.28 -25.09
C GLY A 57 -22.05 -17.92 -24.38
N ALA A 58 -22.88 -17.10 -25.03
CA ALA A 58 -24.30 -16.82 -24.73
C ALA A 58 -24.63 -16.10 -23.41
N ALA A 59 -24.54 -14.77 -23.42
CA ALA A 59 -25.44 -13.91 -22.65
C ALA A 59 -26.23 -13.06 -23.65
N GLY A 60 -27.56 -13.21 -23.61
CA GLY A 60 -28.49 -12.62 -24.57
C GLY A 60 -28.41 -11.10 -24.65
N ALA A 61 -28.69 -10.60 -25.84
CA ALA A 61 -28.89 -9.19 -26.11
C ALA A 61 -30.09 -8.68 -25.30
N ASP A 62 -29.82 -7.93 -24.24
CA ASP A 62 -30.70 -6.87 -23.79
C ASP A 62 -29.87 -5.70 -23.27
N GLY A 63 -30.20 -4.52 -23.77
CA GLY A 63 -29.50 -3.26 -23.50
C GLY A 63 -29.71 -2.83 -22.04
N GLY A 64 -28.84 -3.29 -21.16
CA GLY A 64 -28.61 -2.73 -19.84
C GLY A 64 -27.17 -2.21 -19.76
N ALA A 65 -27.00 -0.94 -19.41
CA ALA A 65 -25.68 -0.39 -19.08
C ALA A 65 -25.00 -1.31 -18.05
N ALA A 66 -23.76 -1.71 -18.29
CA ALA A 66 -23.01 -2.51 -17.32
C ALA A 66 -22.67 -1.60 -16.14
N GLU A 67 -23.49 -1.68 -15.11
CA GLU A 67 -23.21 -1.08 -13.82
C GLU A 67 -22.13 -1.95 -13.17
N VAL A 68 -20.89 -1.46 -13.14
CA VAL A 68 -19.85 -2.01 -12.25
C VAL A 68 -20.37 -1.75 -10.84
N ALA A 69 -21.05 -2.74 -10.27
CA ALA A 69 -21.60 -2.72 -8.93
C ALA A 69 -20.46 -2.81 -7.91
N ALA A 70 -19.67 -1.74 -7.78
CA ALA A 70 -18.98 -1.44 -6.54
C ALA A 70 -20.06 -1.01 -5.53
N ALA A 71 -20.59 -2.01 -4.81
CA ALA A 71 -21.33 -1.87 -3.56
C ALA A 71 -22.24 -0.63 -3.49
N GLY A 72 -23.49 -0.78 -3.93
CA GLY A 72 -24.54 0.23 -3.73
C GLY A 72 -24.68 0.66 -2.27
N GLY A 73 -25.01 1.94 -2.10
CA GLY A 73 -25.28 2.61 -0.84
C GLY A 73 -24.36 3.80 -0.63
N ASP A 74 -24.94 4.99 -0.58
CA ASP A 74 -24.32 6.17 0.03
C ASP A 74 -23.54 5.77 1.30
N HIS A 75 -22.41 6.44 1.56
CA HIS A 75 -21.49 6.24 2.70
C HIS A 75 -20.19 5.45 2.43
N VAL A 76 -19.46 5.77 1.34
CA VAL A 76 -17.98 5.71 1.39
C VAL A 76 -17.50 6.95 2.17
N LEU A 77 -17.64 6.92 3.50
CA LEU A 77 -16.97 7.89 4.37
C LEU A 77 -15.47 7.62 4.32
N PRO A 78 -14.62 8.63 4.02
CA PRO A 78 -13.18 8.45 3.96
C PRO A 78 -12.67 7.97 5.33
N LEU A 79 -11.86 6.93 5.34
CA LEU A 79 -11.00 6.68 6.49
C LEU A 79 -10.05 7.88 6.59
N ARG A 80 -9.86 8.40 7.82
CA ARG A 80 -8.91 9.48 8.08
C ARG A 80 -7.50 9.00 7.72
N ASP A 81 -6.62 9.94 7.38
CA ASP A 81 -5.22 9.77 6.92
C ASP A 81 -4.38 8.72 7.70
N GLU A 82 -4.82 8.36 8.90
CA GLU A 82 -4.20 7.40 9.79
C GLU A 82 -4.38 5.92 9.39
N HIS A 83 -5.12 5.59 8.33
CA HIS A 83 -5.49 4.22 7.94
C HIS A 83 -5.26 4.02 6.43
N VAL A 84 -4.00 4.07 6.00
CA VAL A 84 -3.63 3.89 4.58
C VAL A 84 -3.96 2.46 4.15
N HIS A 85 -4.87 2.33 3.18
CA HIS A 85 -5.29 1.07 2.58
C HIS A 85 -5.36 1.21 1.07
N GLY A 86 -4.79 0.23 0.37
CA GLY A 86 -5.08 -0.07 -1.03
C GLY A 86 -6.02 -1.26 -1.11
N LEU A 87 -7.05 -1.19 -1.95
CA LEU A 87 -7.83 -2.35 -2.38
C LEU A 87 -7.44 -2.64 -3.83
N ARG A 88 -6.76 -3.76 -4.11
CA ARG A 88 -6.54 -4.20 -5.49
C ARG A 88 -7.80 -4.90 -6.00
N VAL A 89 -8.22 -4.59 -7.22
CA VAL A 89 -9.26 -5.38 -7.90
C VAL A 89 -8.56 -6.12 -9.04
N GLY A 90 -8.25 -7.40 -8.79
CA GLY A 90 -7.82 -8.34 -9.84
C GLY A 90 -8.84 -8.36 -10.99
N HIS A 91 -8.49 -8.82 -12.18
CA HIS A 91 -9.47 -8.98 -13.26
C HIS A 91 -9.29 -10.35 -13.90
N GLY A 92 -10.32 -11.20 -13.87
CA GLY A 92 -10.33 -12.49 -14.55
C GLY A 92 -10.63 -13.69 -13.64
N ALA A 93 -11.10 -14.77 -14.25
CA ALA A 93 -11.28 -16.07 -13.61
C ALA A 93 -10.12 -16.99 -14.01
N GLY A 94 -9.50 -17.67 -13.04
CA GLY A 94 -8.42 -18.61 -13.35
C GLY A 94 -8.95 -19.89 -13.99
N ALA A 95 -8.45 -20.25 -15.16
CA ALA A 95 -8.79 -21.50 -15.84
C ALA A 95 -8.09 -22.68 -15.15
N ALA A 96 -8.86 -23.59 -14.54
CA ALA A 96 -8.37 -24.87 -14.08
C ALA A 96 -8.52 -25.92 -15.20
N GLY A 97 -7.39 -26.38 -15.74
CA GLY A 97 -7.25 -27.67 -16.43
C GLY A 97 -7.86 -27.78 -17.84
N GLY A 98 -7.00 -27.98 -18.84
CA GLY A 98 -7.41 -28.26 -20.21
C GLY A 98 -8.08 -29.63 -20.39
N VAL A 99 -9.06 -29.68 -21.29
CA VAL A 99 -9.62 -30.89 -21.89
C VAL A 99 -9.82 -30.61 -23.40
N PRO A 100 -9.43 -31.52 -24.32
CA PRO A 100 -9.48 -31.29 -25.76
C PRO A 100 -10.91 -31.44 -26.33
N PRO A 101 -11.17 -30.98 -27.57
CA PRO A 101 -12.54 -30.80 -28.06
C PRO A 101 -13.13 -32.13 -28.55
N GLY A 102 -14.33 -32.45 -28.06
CA GLY A 102 -15.16 -33.55 -28.54
C GLY A 102 -16.63 -33.24 -28.31
N GLY A 103 -17.43 -33.38 -29.37
CA GLY A 103 -18.85 -32.99 -29.45
C GLY A 103 -19.84 -33.83 -28.61
N PRO A 104 -21.16 -33.67 -28.87
CA PRO A 104 -22.20 -33.69 -27.84
C PRO A 104 -22.70 -35.09 -27.50
N GLY A 105 -22.98 -35.33 -26.22
CA GLY A 105 -23.65 -36.55 -25.76
C GLY A 105 -24.00 -36.48 -24.27
N SER A 106 -25.29 -36.61 -23.98
CA SER A 106 -25.88 -36.85 -22.66
C SER A 106 -25.17 -37.95 -21.88
N PHE A 107 -25.10 -37.85 -20.54
CA PHE A 107 -25.67 -38.81 -19.58
C PHE A 107 -25.25 -38.50 -18.13
N ALA A 108 -26.08 -38.97 -17.21
CA ALA A 108 -26.04 -38.74 -15.77
C ALA A 108 -25.43 -39.93 -14.98
N LEU A 109 -25.08 -39.62 -13.72
CA LEU A 109 -25.01 -40.46 -12.50
C LEU A 109 -23.81 -41.39 -12.20
N ASP A 110 -23.46 -41.30 -10.91
CA ASP A 110 -22.85 -42.25 -9.95
C ASP A 110 -21.31 -42.40 -9.76
N GLY A 111 -20.90 -42.30 -8.48
CA GLY A 111 -19.53 -42.37 -7.96
C GLY A 111 -19.06 -43.81 -7.65
N PRO A 112 -18.33 -44.10 -6.54
CA PRO A 112 -17.22 -43.41 -5.87
C PRO A 112 -15.95 -44.32 -5.78
N ARG A 113 -14.73 -43.77 -5.52
CA ARG A 113 -13.69 -44.37 -4.62
C ARG A 113 -12.32 -43.67 -4.65
N ARG A 114 -11.89 -43.32 -3.42
CA ARG A 114 -10.54 -43.24 -2.82
C ARG A 114 -9.29 -43.55 -3.66
N SER A 115 -8.27 -42.70 -3.51
CA SER A 115 -6.90 -43.11 -3.13
C SER A 115 -6.09 -41.93 -2.56
N ARG A 116 -5.22 -42.24 -1.58
CA ARG A 116 -4.30 -41.35 -0.84
C ARG A 116 -2.94 -41.30 -1.53
N ARG A 117 -2.27 -40.14 -1.57
CA ARG A 117 -0.97 -39.81 -0.89
C ARG A 117 -0.24 -38.65 -1.58
N ALA A 118 0.17 -37.70 -0.74
CA ALA A 118 1.40 -36.90 -0.70
C ALA A 118 2.06 -36.45 -2.02
N LEU A 119 2.28 -35.13 -2.17
CA LEU A 119 3.61 -34.50 -2.33
C LEU A 119 3.48 -33.02 -2.74
N GLY A 120 4.31 -32.17 -2.12
CA GLY A 120 4.91 -30.99 -2.76
C GLY A 120 4.06 -29.74 -2.89
N SER A 121 4.16 -28.85 -1.90
CA SER A 121 3.82 -27.43 -2.05
C SER A 121 4.62 -26.81 -3.20
N SER A 122 3.94 -26.51 -4.30
CA SER A 122 4.42 -25.60 -5.34
C SER A 122 3.21 -24.83 -5.86
N SER A 123 2.88 -23.74 -5.17
CA SER A 123 1.90 -22.76 -5.64
C SER A 123 2.54 -21.94 -6.76
N SER A 124 2.58 -22.49 -7.97
CA SER A 124 2.66 -21.69 -9.18
C SER A 124 1.27 -21.15 -9.47
N SER A 125 0.99 -19.92 -9.02
CA SER A 125 -0.23 -19.19 -9.37
C SER A 125 -0.27 -18.98 -10.89
N PRO A 126 -1.40 -19.24 -11.58
CA PRO A 126 -1.58 -18.81 -12.95
C PRO A 126 -1.75 -17.28 -12.92
N SER A 127 -0.64 -16.56 -13.06
CA SER A 127 -0.59 -15.10 -12.98
C SER A 127 -0.79 -14.46 -14.35
N THR A 128 -1.31 -13.24 -14.35
CA THR A 128 -1.41 -12.13 -15.34
C THR A 128 -0.37 -12.04 -16.48
N THR A 129 0.66 -12.88 -16.42
CA THR A 129 1.79 -13.08 -17.33
C THR A 129 1.40 -13.58 -18.71
N THR A 130 0.11 -13.85 -18.97
CA THR A 130 -0.38 -14.22 -20.30
C THR A 130 -0.18 -13.13 -21.35
N GLY A 131 0.03 -11.87 -20.94
CA GLY A 131 0.31 -10.75 -21.86
C GLY A 131 -0.94 -10.15 -22.51
N PHE A 132 -2.14 -10.62 -22.14
CA PHE A 132 -3.40 -10.12 -22.71
C PHE A 132 -3.77 -8.75 -22.14
N CYS A 133 -3.75 -7.73 -22.99
CA CYS A 133 -3.99 -6.35 -22.56
C CYS A 133 -5.50 -6.06 -22.37
N LEU A 134 -5.87 -5.54 -21.20
CA LEU A 134 -7.27 -5.20 -20.86
C LEU A 134 -7.75 -3.85 -21.42
N TRP A 135 -6.92 -3.19 -22.21
CA TRP A 135 -7.24 -1.98 -22.95
C TRP A 135 -6.92 -2.19 -24.44
N PRO A 136 -7.52 -1.41 -25.35
CA PRO A 136 -7.32 -1.57 -26.79
C PRO A 136 -5.94 -1.05 -27.26
N SER A 137 -4.85 -1.63 -26.76
CA SER A 137 -3.48 -1.22 -27.08
C SER A 137 -3.23 -1.20 -28.59
N ALA A 138 -2.52 -0.17 -29.05
CA ALA A 138 -2.03 -0.03 -30.41
C ALA A 138 -0.81 -0.92 -30.69
N HIS A 139 -0.13 -1.40 -29.63
CA HIS A 139 1.16 -2.09 -29.73
C HIS A 139 1.06 -3.63 -29.74
N THR A 140 -0.14 -4.18 -29.57
CA THR A 140 -0.42 -5.62 -29.66
C THR A 140 -1.85 -5.91 -30.11
N ALA A 141 -2.03 -7.00 -30.89
CA ALA A 141 -3.35 -7.54 -31.19
C ALA A 141 -3.90 -8.42 -30.05
N HIS A 142 -3.04 -8.85 -29.13
CA HIS A 142 -3.41 -9.67 -27.97
C HIS A 142 -3.98 -8.78 -26.85
N SER A 143 -5.17 -8.24 -27.12
CA SER A 143 -5.87 -7.32 -26.25
C SER A 143 -7.39 -7.50 -26.38
N VAL A 144 -8.16 -6.76 -25.56
CA VAL A 144 -9.63 -6.72 -25.63
C VAL A 144 -10.18 -6.45 -27.04
N ARG A 145 -9.40 -5.85 -27.94
CA ARG A 145 -9.76 -5.68 -29.36
C ARG A 145 -9.99 -7.00 -30.10
N ALA A 146 -9.31 -8.06 -29.71
CA ALA A 146 -9.48 -9.39 -30.27
C ALA A 146 -10.56 -10.22 -29.54
N SER A 147 -11.17 -9.68 -28.48
CA SER A 147 -12.23 -10.35 -27.71
C SER A 147 -13.63 -10.00 -28.24
N PRO A 148 -14.63 -10.89 -28.05
CA PRO A 148 -16.02 -10.57 -28.38
C PRO A 148 -16.66 -9.57 -27.40
N TRP A 149 -16.04 -9.33 -26.23
CA TRP A 149 -16.56 -8.41 -25.22
C TRP A 149 -16.69 -7.00 -25.79
N ARG A 150 -17.85 -6.37 -25.58
CA ARG A 150 -18.23 -5.07 -26.16
C ARG A 150 -18.03 -5.01 -27.69
N GLY A 151 -18.10 -6.15 -28.38
CA GLY A 151 -17.83 -6.24 -29.82
C GLY A 151 -16.41 -5.80 -30.21
N GLY A 152 -15.41 -6.09 -29.36
CA GLY A 152 -14.01 -5.73 -29.57
C GLY A 152 -13.69 -4.25 -29.34
N ARG A 153 -14.64 -3.46 -28.83
CA ARG A 153 -14.48 -2.01 -28.56
C ARG A 153 -14.42 -1.67 -27.08
N GLY A 154 -14.33 -2.67 -26.23
CA GLY A 154 -14.26 -2.47 -24.79
C GLY A 154 -12.89 -1.96 -24.34
N ASP A 155 -12.89 -1.28 -23.19
CA ASP A 155 -11.68 -0.79 -22.53
C ASP A 155 -11.91 -0.87 -21.02
N VAL A 156 -11.38 -1.94 -20.41
CA VAL A 156 -11.57 -2.20 -18.97
C VAL A 156 -10.86 -1.14 -18.14
N VAL A 157 -9.68 -0.69 -18.58
CA VAL A 157 -8.88 0.31 -17.86
C VAL A 157 -9.63 1.64 -17.84
N ARG A 158 -10.28 2.03 -18.95
CA ARG A 158 -11.14 3.21 -19.00
C ARG A 158 -12.36 3.08 -18.09
N GLU A 159 -13.14 2.00 -18.26
CA GLU A 159 -14.38 1.78 -17.48
C GLU A 159 -14.08 1.83 -15.98
N PHE A 160 -12.96 1.23 -15.55
CA PHE A 160 -12.49 1.32 -14.17
C PHE A 160 -12.08 2.74 -13.78
N ALA A 161 -11.20 3.39 -14.56
CA ALA A 161 -10.60 4.66 -14.19
C ALA A 161 -11.66 5.76 -14.06
N ASP A 162 -12.67 5.74 -14.94
CA ASP A 162 -13.78 6.68 -14.88
C ASP A 162 -14.67 6.40 -13.65
N ALA A 163 -14.94 5.13 -13.32
CA ALA A 163 -15.71 4.74 -12.15
C ALA A 163 -15.03 5.07 -10.82
N ALA A 164 -13.70 4.90 -10.74
CA ALA A 164 -12.88 5.24 -9.57
C ALA A 164 -12.87 6.76 -9.34
N ARG A 165 -12.65 7.55 -10.41
CA ARG A 165 -12.68 9.01 -10.33
C ARG A 165 -14.03 9.57 -9.94
N ALA A 166 -15.11 9.02 -10.49
CA ALA A 166 -16.46 9.42 -10.11
C ALA A 166 -16.72 9.26 -8.59
N ARG A 167 -15.95 8.40 -7.91
CA ARG A 167 -16.02 8.15 -6.46
C ARG A 167 -14.90 8.84 -5.66
N GLY A 168 -14.05 9.65 -6.31
CA GLY A 168 -12.92 10.32 -5.68
C GLY A 168 -11.84 9.35 -5.17
N LEU A 169 -11.68 8.21 -5.85
CA LEU A 169 -10.69 7.20 -5.53
C LEU A 169 -9.45 7.36 -6.42
N ASP A 170 -8.30 7.13 -5.80
CA ASP A 170 -7.02 7.10 -6.49
C ASP A 170 -6.87 5.79 -7.29
N ILE A 171 -6.19 5.88 -8.43
CA ILE A 171 -6.02 4.75 -9.36
C ILE A 171 -4.57 4.27 -9.33
N GLY A 172 -4.39 2.95 -9.24
CA GLY A 172 -3.13 2.28 -9.52
C GLY A 172 -3.21 1.38 -10.74
N ILE A 173 -2.08 1.16 -11.41
CA ILE A 173 -1.99 0.28 -12.58
C ILE A 173 -0.91 -0.76 -12.34
N TYR A 174 -1.25 -2.02 -12.57
CA TYR A 174 -0.29 -3.12 -12.65
C TYR A 174 -0.05 -3.47 -14.11
N LEU A 175 1.22 -3.61 -14.51
CA LEU A 175 1.61 -4.09 -15.84
C LEU A 175 2.72 -5.13 -15.67
N SER A 176 2.42 -6.40 -15.96
CA SER A 176 3.37 -7.51 -15.75
C SER A 176 4.64 -7.34 -16.59
N PRO A 177 5.84 -7.25 -15.98
CA PRO A 177 7.10 -7.27 -16.75
C PRO A 177 7.31 -8.59 -17.47
N TRP A 178 6.90 -9.72 -16.88
CA TRP A 178 6.95 -11.03 -17.52
C TRP A 178 5.74 -11.22 -18.45
N ASP A 179 6.02 -11.45 -19.74
CA ASP A 179 5.03 -11.71 -20.77
C ASP A 179 5.32 -13.07 -21.44
N ARG A 180 4.32 -13.95 -21.44
CA ARG A 180 4.40 -15.31 -21.98
C ARG A 180 3.89 -15.42 -23.42
N HIS A 181 3.32 -14.35 -23.97
CA HIS A 181 2.72 -14.32 -25.30
C HIS A 181 3.57 -13.54 -26.30
N ASP A 182 4.08 -12.36 -25.92
CA ASP A 182 4.73 -11.47 -26.89
C ASP A 182 6.05 -12.04 -27.41
N LYS A 183 6.17 -12.13 -28.73
CA LYS A 183 7.36 -12.70 -29.40
C LYS A 183 8.63 -11.86 -29.24
N ARG A 184 8.51 -10.61 -28.78
CA ARG A 184 9.66 -9.78 -28.42
C ARG A 184 10.24 -10.18 -27.08
N TYR A 185 9.49 -10.88 -26.22
CA TYR A 185 10.00 -11.29 -24.92
C TYR A 185 11.28 -12.13 -25.05
N GLY A 186 12.34 -11.72 -24.34
CA GLY A 186 13.71 -12.24 -24.48
C GLY A 186 14.58 -11.50 -25.51
N ARG A 187 14.02 -10.59 -26.30
CA ARG A 187 14.75 -9.65 -27.16
C ARG A 187 14.83 -8.30 -26.45
N GLU A 188 15.90 -8.14 -25.69
CA GLU A 188 16.13 -7.02 -24.75
C GLU A 188 15.61 -5.67 -25.24
N VAL A 189 16.18 -5.10 -26.30
CA VAL A 189 15.78 -3.77 -26.80
C VAL A 189 14.31 -3.75 -27.24
N ALA A 190 13.90 -4.70 -28.09
CA ALA A 190 12.57 -4.68 -28.71
C ALA A 190 11.43 -4.84 -27.70
N TYR A 191 11.62 -5.61 -26.64
CA TYR A 191 10.60 -5.77 -25.60
C TYR A 191 10.57 -4.58 -24.63
N ASN A 192 11.73 -4.01 -24.27
CA ASN A 192 11.75 -2.80 -23.43
C ASN A 192 11.08 -1.61 -24.15
N GLU A 193 11.28 -1.43 -25.46
CA GLU A 193 10.58 -0.42 -26.25
C GLU A 193 9.06 -0.66 -26.32
N TYR A 194 8.65 -1.92 -26.50
CA TYR A 194 7.24 -2.31 -26.46
C TYR A 194 6.59 -1.98 -25.12
N TYR A 195 7.27 -2.33 -24.03
CA TYR A 195 6.79 -2.12 -22.67
C TYR A 195 6.68 -0.62 -22.34
N LEU A 196 7.68 0.18 -22.72
CA LEU A 196 7.64 1.64 -22.59
C LEU A 196 6.49 2.28 -23.38
N ALA A 197 6.19 1.76 -24.58
CA ALA A 197 5.07 2.24 -25.37
C ALA A 197 3.72 1.97 -24.68
N GLN A 198 3.56 0.82 -24.04
CA GLN A 198 2.37 0.51 -23.23
C GLN A 198 2.27 1.36 -21.97
N LEU A 199 3.40 1.61 -21.28
CA LEU A 199 3.45 2.56 -20.17
C LEU A 199 2.99 3.95 -20.62
N HIS A 200 3.41 4.39 -21.81
CA HIS A 200 2.97 5.66 -22.36
C HIS A 200 1.45 5.68 -22.60
N GLU A 201 0.86 4.63 -23.19
CA GLU A 201 -0.60 4.53 -23.36
C GLU A 201 -1.33 4.63 -22.00
N LEU A 202 -0.88 3.86 -21.01
CA LEU A 202 -1.51 3.74 -19.69
C LEU A 202 -1.38 5.03 -18.85
N LEU A 203 -0.24 5.71 -18.93
CA LEU A 203 0.06 6.87 -18.09
C LEU A 203 -0.28 8.22 -18.74
N THR A 204 -0.67 8.25 -20.01
CA THR A 204 -1.16 9.47 -20.68
C THR A 204 -2.63 9.39 -21.08
N GLY A 205 -3.13 8.19 -21.39
CA GLY A 205 -4.49 8.01 -21.85
C GLY A 205 -5.52 8.04 -20.73
N TYR A 206 -5.16 7.59 -19.52
CA TYR A 206 -6.14 7.27 -18.49
C TYR A 206 -6.23 8.27 -17.36
N GLY A 207 -5.70 9.49 -17.47
CA GLY A 207 -5.75 10.54 -16.44
C GLY A 207 -4.69 10.38 -15.35
N SER A 208 -4.89 11.01 -14.18
CA SER A 208 -3.94 10.90 -13.05
C SER A 208 -3.92 9.47 -12.51
N VAL A 209 -2.71 8.91 -12.35
CA VAL A 209 -2.44 7.59 -11.77
C VAL A 209 -1.57 7.81 -10.54
N SER A 210 -1.98 7.28 -9.39
CA SER A 210 -1.31 7.45 -8.10
C SER A 210 -0.27 6.37 -7.84
N GLU A 211 -0.38 5.19 -8.48
CA GLU A 211 0.56 4.10 -8.29
C GLU A 211 0.77 3.27 -9.56
N ILE A 212 1.99 2.79 -9.78
CA ILE A 212 2.28 1.75 -10.77
C ILE A 212 3.06 0.60 -10.13
N TRP A 213 2.66 -0.63 -10.47
CA TRP A 213 3.13 -1.85 -9.84
C TRP A 213 3.91 -2.72 -10.82
N PHE A 214 5.20 -2.91 -10.55
CA PHE A 214 6.11 -3.73 -11.33
C PHE A 214 6.45 -5.04 -10.60
N ASP A 215 5.98 -6.16 -11.13
CA ASP A 215 6.23 -7.49 -10.56
C ASP A 215 7.67 -7.97 -10.79
N GLY A 216 8.24 -8.64 -9.78
CA GLY A 216 9.47 -9.43 -9.90
C GLY A 216 9.25 -10.88 -10.35
N ALA A 217 8.03 -11.40 -10.29
CA ALA A 217 7.72 -12.81 -10.49
C ALA A 217 8.07 -13.31 -11.91
N LYS A 218 8.84 -14.41 -11.95
CA LYS A 218 9.17 -15.17 -13.16
C LYS A 218 9.05 -16.66 -12.92
N GLY A 219 8.53 -17.38 -13.90
CA GLY A 219 8.49 -18.84 -13.88
C GLY A 219 9.90 -19.44 -13.98
N LYS A 220 10.11 -20.63 -13.40
CA LYS A 220 11.41 -21.34 -13.38
C LYS A 220 12.02 -21.57 -14.77
N ASN A 221 11.18 -21.65 -15.81
CA ASN A 221 11.58 -21.87 -17.20
C ASN A 221 11.30 -20.65 -18.09
N ALA A 222 11.18 -19.46 -17.50
CA ALA A 222 10.97 -18.24 -18.28
C ALA A 222 12.17 -17.96 -19.18
N THR A 223 11.89 -17.51 -20.40
CA THR A 223 12.92 -16.98 -21.30
C THR A 223 13.70 -15.89 -20.59
N ASN A 224 15.03 -15.91 -20.71
CA ASN A 224 15.88 -14.90 -20.11
C ASN A 224 15.52 -13.52 -20.68
N MET A 225 15.35 -12.53 -19.80
CA MET A 225 14.92 -11.19 -20.17
C MET A 225 15.50 -10.17 -19.19
N THR A 226 16.22 -9.19 -19.74
CA THR A 226 16.80 -8.05 -18.99
C THR A 226 15.88 -6.84 -19.10
N TYR A 227 15.32 -6.40 -17.97
CA TYR A 227 14.45 -5.22 -17.95
C TYR A 227 15.24 -3.95 -17.67
N HIS A 228 14.93 -2.88 -18.41
CA HIS A 228 15.53 -1.56 -18.21
C HIS A 228 14.74 -0.77 -17.15
N PHE A 229 14.60 -1.32 -15.94
CA PHE A 229 13.76 -0.73 -14.89
C PHE A 229 14.07 0.74 -14.61
N GLN A 230 15.34 1.15 -14.65
CA GLN A 230 15.70 2.56 -14.42
C GLN A 230 15.14 3.48 -15.52
N GLU A 231 15.16 3.06 -16.79
CA GLU A 231 14.55 3.81 -17.90
C GLU A 231 13.03 3.83 -17.78
N TRP A 232 12.43 2.71 -17.35
CA TRP A 232 11.00 2.62 -17.09
C TRP A 232 10.58 3.58 -15.98
N PHE A 233 11.29 3.59 -14.84
CA PHE A 233 11.01 4.47 -13.71
C PHE A 233 11.17 5.95 -14.09
N GLN A 234 12.22 6.30 -14.86
CA GLN A 234 12.40 7.66 -15.36
C GLN A 234 11.24 8.10 -16.27
N THR A 235 10.83 7.23 -17.19
CA THR A 235 9.70 7.50 -18.09
C THR A 235 8.40 7.67 -17.31
N VAL A 236 8.12 6.78 -16.38
CA VAL A 236 6.97 6.87 -15.47
C VAL A 236 6.94 8.22 -14.76
N ARG A 237 8.07 8.68 -14.22
CA ARG A 237 8.18 9.99 -13.54
C ARG A 237 8.03 11.19 -14.47
N GLN A 238 8.45 11.07 -15.73
CA GLN A 238 8.23 12.11 -16.73
C GLN A 238 6.75 12.25 -17.08
N LEU A 239 6.04 11.12 -17.18
CA LEU A 239 4.61 11.10 -17.53
C LEU A 239 3.70 11.45 -16.35
N GLN A 240 4.04 10.99 -15.15
CA GLN A 240 3.26 11.16 -13.91
C GLN A 240 4.21 11.47 -12.75
N SER A 241 4.50 12.75 -12.49
CA SER A 241 5.56 13.13 -11.54
C SER A 241 5.28 12.73 -10.08
N SER A 242 4.00 12.66 -9.68
CA SER A 242 3.58 12.30 -8.32
C SER A 242 3.23 10.81 -8.13
N ILE A 243 3.43 9.96 -9.13
CA ILE A 243 3.09 8.54 -9.03
C ILE A 243 4.04 7.80 -8.08
N ASN A 244 3.50 6.88 -7.29
CA ASN A 244 4.30 5.92 -6.52
C ASN A 244 4.67 4.74 -7.43
N ILE A 245 5.92 4.30 -7.35
CA ILE A 245 6.41 3.14 -8.07
C ILE A 245 6.69 2.02 -7.07
N PHE A 246 5.93 0.93 -7.21
CA PHE A 246 6.18 -0.33 -6.53
C PHE A 246 7.07 -1.25 -7.37
N SER A 247 8.05 -1.87 -6.71
CA SER A 247 8.74 -3.09 -7.17
C SER A 247 9.36 -3.79 -5.96
N ASP A 248 10.15 -4.85 -6.15
CA ASP A 248 10.90 -5.47 -5.04
C ASP A 248 11.85 -4.49 -4.33
N ASP A 249 12.43 -3.51 -5.05
CA ASP A 249 13.39 -2.55 -4.50
C ASP A 249 12.89 -1.10 -4.44
N GLY A 250 11.67 -0.82 -4.93
CA GLY A 250 11.12 0.55 -5.03
C GLY A 250 11.12 1.12 -6.45
N PRO A 251 11.32 2.44 -6.62
CA PRO A 251 11.93 3.38 -5.66
C PRO A 251 11.04 3.91 -4.53
N ASP A 252 9.70 3.82 -4.62
CA ASP A 252 8.81 4.45 -3.63
C ASP A 252 8.23 3.46 -2.62
N LEU A 253 7.86 2.28 -3.10
CA LEU A 253 7.26 1.21 -2.31
C LEU A 253 7.95 -0.10 -2.64
N ARG A 254 8.28 -0.88 -1.61
CA ARG A 254 8.87 -2.21 -1.82
C ARG A 254 7.88 -3.31 -1.51
N TRP A 255 8.04 -4.45 -2.19
CA TRP A 255 7.45 -5.70 -1.73
C TRP A 255 7.92 -6.02 -0.30
N VAL A 256 7.01 -6.49 0.55
CA VAL A 256 7.35 -6.90 1.93
C VAL A 256 8.05 -8.28 2.00
N GLY A 257 8.20 -9.00 0.89
CA GLY A 257 8.80 -10.33 0.89
C GLY A 257 7.85 -11.46 1.32
N ASP A 258 6.54 -11.23 1.29
CA ASP A 258 5.49 -12.19 1.64
C ASP A 258 4.18 -11.82 0.94
N GLU A 259 3.37 -12.81 0.55
CA GLU A 259 2.05 -12.61 -0.08
C GLU A 259 0.87 -12.97 0.87
N ASN A 260 1.16 -13.27 2.14
CA ASN A 260 0.15 -13.46 3.19
C ASN A 260 -0.23 -12.13 3.88
N GLY A 261 0.31 -11.01 3.40
CA GLY A 261 0.06 -9.68 3.94
C GLY A 261 0.72 -9.46 5.30
N SER A 262 1.88 -10.07 5.54
CA SER A 262 2.53 -10.07 6.86
C SER A 262 3.95 -9.51 6.83
N ALA A 263 4.12 -8.37 7.49
CA ALA A 263 5.43 -7.80 7.80
C ALA A 263 6.07 -8.47 9.01
N GLY A 264 7.40 -8.42 9.06
CA GLY A 264 8.17 -8.86 10.21
C GLY A 264 7.80 -8.07 11.46
N SER A 265 8.02 -8.68 12.63
CA SER A 265 7.86 -7.96 13.91
C SER A 265 8.78 -6.74 14.01
N THR A 266 9.88 -6.74 13.25
CA THR A 266 10.74 -5.60 12.93
C THR A 266 10.53 -5.24 11.48
N CYS A 267 10.29 -3.98 11.16
CA CYS A 267 10.09 -3.51 9.79
C CYS A 267 10.59 -2.06 9.61
N TRP A 268 11.78 -1.93 9.04
CA TRP A 268 12.36 -0.64 8.66
C TRP A 268 11.82 -0.19 7.31
N SER A 269 11.46 1.09 7.19
CA SER A 269 11.18 1.72 5.89
C SER A 269 12.46 1.96 5.09
N THR A 270 13.64 1.89 5.72
CA THR A 270 14.92 2.01 5.03
C THR A 270 15.42 0.66 4.52
N ILE A 271 15.98 0.65 3.31
CA ILE A 271 16.70 -0.48 2.71
C ILE A 271 17.98 0.02 2.00
N ASN A 272 18.82 -0.91 1.55
CA ASN A 272 19.87 -0.60 0.59
C ASN A 272 19.50 -1.24 -0.75
N ARG A 273 19.00 -0.41 -1.67
CA ARG A 273 18.53 -0.86 -2.98
C ARG A 273 19.63 -1.48 -3.82
N SER A 274 20.88 -1.10 -3.62
CA SER A 274 22.02 -1.67 -4.34
C SER A 274 22.29 -3.15 -4.02
N LYS A 275 21.57 -3.74 -3.05
CA LYS A 275 21.65 -5.15 -2.66
C LYS A 275 20.48 -5.99 -3.21
N ILE A 276 19.56 -5.37 -3.93
CA ILE A 276 18.33 -6.01 -4.39
C ILE A 276 18.34 -6.02 -5.92
N THR A 277 18.10 -7.19 -6.49
CA THR A 277 17.74 -7.32 -7.90
C THR A 277 16.26 -7.66 -7.95
N ILE A 278 15.46 -6.90 -8.70
CA ILE A 278 14.02 -7.17 -8.85
C ILE A 278 13.83 -8.57 -9.47
N GLY A 279 13.00 -9.39 -8.82
CA GLY A 279 12.71 -10.77 -9.19
C GLY A 279 13.72 -11.81 -8.70
N GLU A 280 14.71 -11.41 -7.89
CA GLU A 280 15.68 -12.33 -7.29
C GLU A 280 15.08 -13.07 -6.08
N ALA A 281 15.30 -14.38 -6.01
CA ALA A 281 14.87 -15.20 -4.87
C ALA A 281 15.88 -15.12 -3.72
N GLY A 282 15.43 -15.37 -2.49
CA GLY A 282 16.30 -15.44 -1.31
C GLY A 282 16.52 -14.11 -0.57
N ILE A 283 15.89 -13.03 -1.04
CA ILE A 283 15.93 -11.69 -0.41
C ILE A 283 14.71 -11.41 0.48
N GLU A 284 13.74 -12.33 0.56
CA GLU A 284 12.42 -12.12 1.15
C GLU A 284 12.54 -11.67 2.61
N LYS A 285 13.44 -12.30 3.38
CA LYS A 285 13.70 -11.93 4.77
C LYS A 285 14.24 -10.49 4.90
N TYR A 286 15.10 -10.07 3.97
CA TYR A 286 15.65 -8.72 3.98
C TYR A 286 14.57 -7.68 3.67
N LEU A 287 13.72 -7.94 2.68
CA LEU A 287 12.57 -7.11 2.33
C LEU A 287 11.59 -6.98 3.50
N ASN A 288 11.30 -8.10 4.17
CA ASN A 288 10.35 -8.21 5.27
C ASN A 288 10.76 -7.41 6.51
N THR A 289 12.06 -7.38 6.81
CA THR A 289 12.56 -6.64 7.97
C THR A 289 13.05 -5.24 7.65
N GLY A 290 13.44 -4.98 6.40
CA GLY A 290 14.20 -3.80 6.01
C GLY A 290 15.61 -3.77 6.64
N ASP A 291 16.30 -2.64 6.48
CA ASP A 291 17.69 -2.44 6.92
C ASP A 291 17.84 -1.16 7.75
N PRO A 292 18.20 -1.24 9.05
CA PRO A 292 18.49 -0.06 9.87
C PRO A 292 19.73 0.71 9.42
N ARG A 293 20.51 0.21 8.46
CA ARG A 293 21.63 0.94 7.84
C ARG A 293 21.35 1.24 6.36
N GLY A 294 20.14 0.97 5.91
CA GLY A 294 19.65 1.35 4.59
C GLY A 294 19.76 2.85 4.36
N LYS A 295 20.06 3.22 3.12
CA LYS A 295 20.21 4.63 2.69
C LYS A 295 18.97 5.12 1.93
N ASP A 296 18.15 4.20 1.46
CA ASP A 296 16.98 4.48 0.64
C ASP A 296 15.73 4.33 1.51
N TRP A 297 14.86 5.34 1.50
CA TRP A 297 13.56 5.27 2.16
C TRP A 297 12.54 4.67 1.18
N VAL A 298 12.24 3.39 1.35
CA VAL A 298 11.33 2.62 0.49
C VAL A 298 10.39 1.84 1.39
N PRO A 299 9.31 2.45 1.91
CA PRO A 299 8.37 1.80 2.81
C PRO A 299 7.80 0.50 2.19
N PRO A 300 7.53 -0.51 3.02
CA PRO A 300 6.98 -1.78 2.57
C PRO A 300 5.48 -1.70 2.29
N GLU A 301 5.06 -2.42 1.27
CA GLU A 301 3.67 -2.75 0.98
C GLU A 301 3.46 -4.27 1.17
N CYS A 302 2.42 -4.60 1.95
CA CYS A 302 1.94 -5.95 2.18
C CYS A 302 0.78 -6.23 1.24
N ASP A 303 1.04 -6.98 0.18
CA ASP A 303 0.03 -7.46 -0.74
C ASP A 303 -0.51 -8.84 -0.31
N VAL A 304 -1.82 -9.02 -0.46
CA VAL A 304 -2.50 -10.28 -0.12
C VAL A 304 -3.85 -10.37 -0.81
N SER A 305 -4.27 -11.57 -1.20
CA SER A 305 -5.63 -11.79 -1.70
C SER A 305 -6.64 -12.06 -0.58
N ILE A 306 -7.87 -11.55 -0.73
CA ILE A 306 -9.00 -11.91 0.11
C ILE A 306 -9.35 -13.40 -0.03
N ARG A 307 -8.93 -14.06 -1.12
CA ARG A 307 -9.09 -15.50 -1.37
C ARG A 307 -7.72 -16.21 -1.30
N PRO A 308 -7.67 -17.55 -1.37
CA PRO A 308 -6.41 -18.27 -1.56
C PRO A 308 -5.70 -17.87 -2.88
N GLY A 309 -6.44 -17.75 -3.98
CA GLY A 309 -5.92 -17.31 -5.27
C GLY A 309 -6.02 -15.79 -5.50
N TRP A 310 -5.18 -15.28 -6.40
CA TRP A 310 -5.23 -13.89 -6.86
C TRP A 310 -6.37 -13.64 -7.86
N PHE A 311 -6.72 -14.65 -8.67
CA PHE A 311 -7.88 -14.65 -9.56
C PHE A 311 -9.06 -15.35 -8.91
N TRP A 312 -10.24 -15.13 -9.48
CA TRP A 312 -11.43 -15.77 -8.96
C TRP A 312 -11.47 -17.27 -9.33
N HIS A 313 -11.75 -18.09 -8.32
CA HIS A 313 -12.04 -19.51 -8.48
C HIS A 313 -13.33 -19.86 -7.73
N LYS A 314 -14.24 -20.60 -8.38
CA LYS A 314 -15.57 -20.94 -7.85
C LYS A 314 -15.54 -21.71 -6.53
N ASN A 315 -14.49 -22.49 -6.30
CA ASN A 315 -14.30 -23.32 -5.10
C ASN A 315 -13.55 -22.59 -3.96
N GLU A 316 -13.21 -21.32 -4.14
CA GLU A 316 -12.59 -20.49 -3.11
C GLU A 316 -13.64 -19.62 -2.41
N THR A 317 -13.30 -19.12 -1.23
CA THR A 317 -14.12 -18.17 -0.48
C THR A 317 -13.22 -17.13 0.19
N ALA A 318 -13.79 -15.99 0.56
CA ALA A 318 -13.08 -14.94 1.28
C ALA A 318 -12.58 -15.41 2.66
N LYS A 319 -11.35 -15.00 3.00
CA LYS A 319 -10.72 -15.16 4.32
C LYS A 319 -11.65 -14.68 5.44
N PRO A 320 -11.84 -15.46 6.52
CA PRO A 320 -12.70 -15.09 7.64
C PRO A 320 -12.24 -13.78 8.30
N LEU A 321 -13.18 -13.05 8.93
CA LEU A 321 -12.89 -11.75 9.56
C LEU A 321 -11.70 -11.78 10.56
N PRO A 322 -11.54 -12.78 11.45
CA PRO A 322 -10.39 -12.84 12.35
C PRO A 322 -9.05 -12.91 11.60
N GLU A 323 -8.99 -13.59 10.46
CA GLU A 323 -7.79 -13.68 9.63
C GLU A 323 -7.49 -12.34 8.95
N LEU A 324 -8.52 -11.64 8.44
CA LEU A 324 -8.34 -10.29 7.88
C LEU A 324 -7.89 -9.27 8.93
N LEU A 325 -8.37 -9.38 10.17
CA LEU A 325 -7.88 -8.57 11.28
C LEU A 325 -6.42 -8.90 11.62
N GLU A 326 -6.03 -10.18 11.58
CA GLU A 326 -4.64 -10.58 11.77
C GLU A 326 -3.72 -10.02 10.67
N VAL A 327 -4.13 -10.09 9.41
CA VAL A 327 -3.47 -9.41 8.29
C VAL A 327 -3.31 -7.91 8.58
N TYR A 328 -4.38 -7.22 9.02
CA TYR A 328 -4.33 -5.80 9.35
C TYR A 328 -3.28 -5.48 10.44
N TYR A 329 -3.27 -6.25 11.53
CA TYR A 329 -2.28 -6.04 12.60
C TYR A 329 -0.85 -6.41 12.17
N ASN A 330 -0.69 -7.37 11.25
CA ASN A 330 0.61 -7.80 10.75
C ASN A 330 1.14 -6.95 9.58
N SER A 331 0.32 -6.07 8.99
CA SER A 331 0.70 -5.13 7.93
C SER A 331 0.67 -3.69 8.45
N VAL A 332 -0.52 -3.08 8.47
CA VAL A 332 -0.79 -1.70 8.91
C VAL A 332 -0.35 -1.48 10.34
N GLY A 333 -0.47 -2.51 11.19
CA GLY A 333 0.03 -2.50 12.56
C GLY A 333 1.55 -2.64 12.70
N ARG A 334 2.30 -2.83 11.61
CA ARG A 334 3.75 -3.06 11.58
C ARG A 334 4.47 -2.22 10.53
N ASN A 335 4.04 -0.96 10.36
CA ASN A 335 4.70 0.02 9.47
C ASN A 335 4.60 -0.30 7.96
N CYS A 336 3.59 -1.06 7.53
CA CYS A 336 3.34 -1.33 6.10
C CYS A 336 2.06 -0.67 5.58
N VAL A 337 2.04 -0.40 4.29
CA VAL A 337 0.81 -0.26 3.51
C VAL A 337 0.19 -1.65 3.35
N LEU A 338 -1.15 -1.75 3.38
CA LEU A 338 -1.86 -3.00 3.05
C LEU A 338 -2.53 -2.85 1.68
N LEU A 339 -2.22 -3.77 0.77
CA LEU A 339 -2.87 -3.93 -0.54
C LEU A 339 -3.68 -5.23 -0.54
N LEU A 340 -5.00 -5.14 -0.36
CA LEU A 340 -5.89 -6.31 -0.33
C LEU A 340 -6.54 -6.55 -1.70
N ASN A 341 -6.32 -7.71 -2.31
CA ASN A 341 -6.93 -8.08 -3.60
C ASN A 341 -8.33 -8.66 -3.44
N ALA A 342 -9.27 -8.22 -4.28
CA ALA A 342 -10.62 -8.76 -4.41
C ALA A 342 -10.92 -9.08 -5.89
N PRO A 343 -10.96 -10.37 -6.31
CA PRO A 343 -11.11 -10.72 -7.71
C PRO A 343 -12.59 -10.77 -8.16
N PRO A 344 -12.96 -10.11 -9.28
CA PRO A 344 -14.21 -10.32 -9.98
C PRO A 344 -14.31 -11.75 -10.52
N ASN A 345 -15.52 -12.28 -10.50
CA ASN A 345 -15.86 -13.58 -11.04
C ASN A 345 -16.02 -13.54 -12.59
N THR A 346 -16.48 -14.64 -13.17
CA THR A 346 -16.67 -14.80 -14.62
C THR A 346 -17.73 -13.87 -15.23
N THR A 347 -18.56 -13.21 -14.42
CA THR A 347 -19.53 -12.20 -14.90
C THR A 347 -18.98 -10.77 -14.80
N GLY A 348 -17.72 -10.60 -14.37
CA GLY A 348 -17.07 -9.30 -14.23
C GLY A 348 -17.45 -8.56 -12.95
N LEU A 349 -18.04 -9.25 -11.96
CA LEU A 349 -18.46 -8.67 -10.68
C LEU A 349 -17.71 -9.32 -9.51
N VAL A 350 -17.40 -8.54 -8.47
CA VAL A 350 -16.92 -9.12 -7.20
C VAL A 350 -18.07 -9.88 -6.54
N ASP A 351 -17.81 -11.10 -6.05
CA ASP A 351 -18.83 -11.92 -5.41
C ASP A 351 -19.49 -11.19 -4.24
N ALA A 352 -20.82 -11.35 -4.10
CA ALA A 352 -21.59 -10.72 -3.03
C ALA A 352 -21.06 -11.11 -1.63
N ALA A 353 -20.57 -12.35 -1.47
CA ALA A 353 -19.96 -12.82 -0.23
C ALA A 353 -18.65 -12.10 0.10
N ASP A 354 -17.83 -11.78 -0.91
CA ASP A 354 -16.57 -11.05 -0.74
C ASP A 354 -16.86 -9.58 -0.40
N ILE A 355 -17.84 -8.97 -1.06
CA ILE A 355 -18.32 -7.62 -0.72
C ILE A 355 -18.84 -7.58 0.72
N ALA A 356 -19.62 -8.57 1.14
CA ALA A 356 -20.10 -8.68 2.52
C ALA A 356 -18.92 -8.78 3.51
N ARG A 357 -17.93 -9.64 3.23
CA ARG A 357 -16.72 -9.76 4.07
C ARG A 357 -15.91 -8.47 4.13
N LEU A 358 -15.76 -7.74 3.03
CA LEU A 358 -15.09 -6.43 3.00
C LEU A 358 -15.83 -5.39 3.85
N ARG A 359 -17.17 -5.40 3.81
CA ARG A 359 -18.01 -4.53 4.66
C ARG A 359 -17.91 -4.91 6.14
N GLU A 360 -17.90 -6.20 6.48
CA GLU A 360 -17.64 -6.70 7.83
C GLU A 360 -16.27 -6.23 8.33
N PHE A 361 -15.23 -6.38 7.50
CA PHE A 361 -13.87 -5.96 7.83
C PHE A 361 -13.77 -4.45 8.06
N ARG A 362 -14.37 -3.63 7.18
CA ARG A 362 -14.46 -2.17 7.39
C ARG A 362 -15.18 -1.82 8.69
N THR A 363 -16.28 -2.50 8.98
CA THR A 363 -17.07 -2.29 10.20
C THR A 363 -16.23 -2.62 11.43
N ALA A 364 -15.48 -3.72 11.40
CA ALA A 364 -14.59 -4.11 12.49
C ALA A 364 -13.46 -3.09 12.70
N VAL A 365 -12.74 -2.69 11.65
CA VAL A 365 -11.68 -1.65 11.73
C VAL A 365 -12.25 -0.34 12.28
N THR A 366 -13.43 0.07 11.81
CA THR A 366 -14.10 1.29 12.31
C THR A 366 -14.49 1.16 13.78
N ALA A 367 -15.00 0.00 14.21
CA ALA A 367 -15.35 -0.24 15.61
C ALA A 367 -14.12 -0.21 16.53
N ILE A 368 -12.99 -0.75 16.07
CA ILE A 368 -11.73 -0.78 16.83
C ILE A 368 -11.15 0.64 16.96
N PHE A 369 -10.96 1.34 15.85
CA PHE A 369 -10.18 2.58 15.80
C PHE A 369 -11.00 3.87 15.75
N GLY A 370 -12.34 3.77 15.63
CA GLY A 370 -13.23 4.93 15.53
C GLY A 370 -13.28 5.79 16.80
N THR A 371 -12.82 5.26 17.93
CA THR A 371 -12.64 6.01 19.18
C THR A 371 -11.23 5.82 19.71
N ASP A 372 -10.50 6.92 19.91
CA ASP A 372 -9.27 6.91 20.69
C ASP A 372 -9.60 7.09 22.18
N LEU A 373 -9.44 6.04 22.96
CA LEU A 373 -9.72 6.00 24.38
C LEU A 373 -8.72 6.82 25.19
N ALA A 374 -7.59 7.21 24.61
CA ALA A 374 -6.64 8.16 25.18
C ALA A 374 -7.22 9.59 25.25
N ALA A 375 -8.25 9.91 24.46
CA ALA A 375 -8.87 11.23 24.46
C ALA A 375 -9.31 11.66 25.88
N GLY A 376 -8.91 12.88 26.26
CA GLY A 376 -9.10 13.45 27.60
C GLY A 376 -7.98 13.12 28.60
N SER A 377 -6.94 12.40 28.20
CA SER A 377 -5.72 12.21 28.99
C SER A 377 -4.79 13.42 28.85
N ALA A 378 -3.90 13.61 29.84
CA ALA A 378 -2.73 14.47 29.70
C ALA A 378 -1.52 13.62 29.29
N ALA A 379 -0.59 14.18 28.53
CA ALA A 379 0.69 13.53 28.24
C ALA A 379 1.82 14.17 29.05
N ARG A 380 2.76 13.35 29.51
CA ARG A 380 4.04 13.76 30.10
C ARG A 380 5.15 12.95 29.46
N ALA A 381 6.35 13.48 29.42
CA ALA A 381 7.51 12.76 28.90
C ALA A 381 8.70 12.90 29.85
N SER A 382 9.75 12.12 29.58
CA SER A 382 11.04 12.26 30.27
C SER A 382 11.54 13.71 30.23
N SER A 383 11.45 14.34 29.05
CA SER A 383 11.65 15.77 28.84
C SER A 383 10.98 16.27 27.57
N GLU A 384 10.98 17.58 27.40
CA GLU A 384 10.51 18.26 26.20
C GLU A 384 11.58 19.24 25.71
N ARG A 385 11.78 19.31 24.40
CA ARG A 385 12.64 20.32 23.77
C ARG A 385 12.09 21.75 23.93
N GLY A 386 10.85 21.88 24.39
CA GLY A 386 10.14 23.14 24.60
C GLY A 386 9.32 23.58 23.38
N GLY A 387 8.44 24.56 23.61
CA GLY A 387 7.61 25.19 22.58
C GLY A 387 6.74 24.18 21.81
N ARG A 388 6.99 24.05 20.50
CA ARG A 388 6.19 23.24 19.58
C ARG A 388 6.40 21.71 19.69
N PHE A 389 7.21 21.23 20.61
CA PHE A 389 7.59 19.80 20.75
C PHE A 389 7.08 19.15 22.05
N ALA A 390 6.00 19.70 22.61
CA ALA A 390 5.43 19.26 23.88
C ALA A 390 4.96 17.80 23.83
N ALA A 391 4.95 17.12 24.98
CA ALA A 391 4.42 15.75 25.09
C ALA A 391 2.95 15.68 24.67
N ALA A 392 2.18 16.76 24.90
CA ALA A 392 0.77 16.86 24.53
C ALA A 392 0.48 16.68 23.04
N ASN A 393 1.47 16.90 22.17
CA ASN A 393 1.30 16.73 20.72
C ASN A 393 0.91 15.29 20.35
N VAL A 394 1.29 14.27 21.14
CA VAL A 394 0.92 12.88 20.81
C VAL A 394 -0.57 12.56 20.96
N LEU A 395 -1.37 13.53 21.42
CA LEU A 395 -2.81 13.41 21.65
C LEU A 395 -3.64 14.38 20.82
N ASP A 396 -3.02 15.22 19.97
CA ASP A 396 -3.72 16.30 19.27
C ASP A 396 -4.39 15.85 17.95
N GLY A 397 -4.15 14.60 17.54
CA GLY A 397 -4.70 14.01 16.32
C GLY A 397 -4.10 14.55 15.02
N ARG A 398 -2.87 15.09 15.08
CA ARG A 398 -2.13 15.61 13.94
C ARG A 398 -0.84 14.83 13.75
N ASP A 399 -0.48 14.59 12.49
CA ASP A 399 0.75 13.91 12.09
C ASP A 399 1.93 14.88 11.87
N ASP A 400 1.62 16.17 11.68
CA ASP A 400 2.57 17.26 11.47
C ASP A 400 3.14 17.87 12.77
N THR A 401 2.55 17.53 13.92
CA THR A 401 3.07 17.84 15.26
C THR A 401 3.65 16.57 15.88
N TYR A 402 4.59 16.74 16.82
CA TYR A 402 5.23 15.61 17.49
C TYR A 402 5.88 16.03 18.81
N TRP A 403 5.99 15.07 19.72
CA TRP A 403 6.85 15.19 20.89
C TRP A 403 8.32 14.98 20.49
N ALA A 404 9.21 15.80 21.04
CA ALA A 404 10.65 15.58 20.97
C ALA A 404 11.30 15.91 22.32
N PRO A 405 12.24 15.09 22.82
CA PRO A 405 12.91 15.33 24.09
C PRO A 405 13.96 16.44 23.98
N ALA A 406 14.38 16.93 25.14
CA ALA A 406 15.50 17.86 25.27
C ALA A 406 16.81 17.18 24.83
N ALA A 407 17.76 17.96 24.31
CA ALA A 407 19.00 17.43 23.74
C ALA A 407 19.95 16.81 24.79
N ALA A 408 19.89 17.28 26.05
CA ALA A 408 20.87 16.97 27.09
C ALA A 408 20.57 15.69 27.90
N GLU A 409 19.34 15.16 27.88
CA GLU A 409 18.96 14.03 28.75
C GLU A 409 19.29 12.64 28.19
N ALA A 410 20.14 12.57 27.16
CA ALA A 410 20.71 11.29 26.75
C ALA A 410 21.69 10.72 27.81
N GLU A 411 22.19 11.56 28.73
CA GLU A 411 23.36 11.27 29.57
C GLU A 411 23.04 10.91 31.03
N ASP A 412 21.85 11.27 31.56
CA ASP A 412 21.51 11.08 33.00
C ASP A 412 20.82 9.74 33.34
N GLY A 413 20.88 8.74 32.45
CA GLY A 413 20.44 7.36 32.74
C GLY A 413 18.93 7.12 32.89
N GLY A 414 18.09 8.16 32.84
CA GLY A 414 16.63 8.10 33.02
C GLY A 414 15.81 7.62 31.81
N GLY A 415 16.45 7.45 30.64
CA GLY A 415 15.83 6.97 29.39
C GLY A 415 14.77 7.89 28.78
N TYR A 416 14.27 7.54 27.60
CA TYR A 416 13.19 8.29 26.94
C TYR A 416 11.86 7.57 27.11
N TRP A 417 10.86 8.31 27.57
CA TRP A 417 9.50 7.78 27.70
C TRP A 417 8.45 8.86 27.50
N ILE A 418 7.25 8.43 27.10
CA ILE A 418 6.04 9.23 27.09
C ILE A 418 4.94 8.49 27.85
N GLU A 419 4.23 9.18 28.73
CA GLU A 419 3.18 8.65 29.58
C GLU A 419 1.88 9.41 29.32
N LEU A 420 0.85 8.66 28.96
CA LEU A 420 -0.52 9.15 28.95
C LEU A 420 -1.11 8.94 30.34
N ARG A 421 -1.72 9.98 30.91
CA ARG A 421 -2.33 9.96 32.23
C ARG A 421 -3.76 10.44 32.18
N ARG A 422 -4.68 9.57 32.56
CA ARG A 422 -6.10 9.89 32.68
C ARG A 422 -6.35 10.64 34.01
N PRO A 423 -7.18 11.70 34.01
CA PRO A 423 -7.49 12.46 35.23
C PRO A 423 -8.04 11.59 36.37
N ALA A 424 -7.73 11.97 37.62
CA ALA A 424 -8.22 11.29 38.82
C ALA A 424 -9.77 11.26 38.89
N SER A 425 -10.41 12.30 38.37
CA SER A 425 -11.87 12.46 38.32
C SER A 425 -12.57 11.61 37.25
N ALA A 426 -11.83 11.02 36.30
CA ALA A 426 -12.39 10.19 35.23
C ALA A 426 -12.15 8.70 35.48
N ALA A 427 -13.17 7.87 35.24
CA ALA A 427 -13.05 6.41 35.31
C ALA A 427 -12.02 5.88 34.30
N ALA A 428 -11.24 4.86 34.68
CA ALA A 428 -10.33 4.16 33.76
C ALA A 428 -11.11 3.51 32.61
N ARG A 429 -10.55 3.54 31.39
CA ARG A 429 -11.14 2.90 30.21
C ARG A 429 -10.40 1.59 29.92
N LYS A 430 -11.15 0.55 29.55
CA LYS A 430 -10.57 -0.71 29.08
C LYS A 430 -10.06 -0.55 27.66
N PHE A 431 -8.87 -1.05 27.38
CA PHE A 431 -8.27 -1.11 26.05
C PHE A 431 -7.47 -2.40 25.90
N ASN A 432 -7.31 -2.88 24.68
CA ASN A 432 -6.43 -4.01 24.32
C ASN A 432 -5.63 -3.72 23.05
N VAL A 433 -5.64 -2.48 22.56
CA VAL A 433 -4.81 -2.07 21.43
C VAL A 433 -4.10 -0.78 21.80
N VAL A 434 -2.77 -0.78 21.68
CA VAL A 434 -1.93 0.41 21.87
C VAL A 434 -1.33 0.81 20.53
N ARG A 435 -1.60 2.04 20.11
CA ARG A 435 -1.05 2.66 18.90
C ARG A 435 0.14 3.54 19.26
N ILE A 436 1.23 3.41 18.51
CA ILE A 436 2.43 4.27 18.63
C ILE A 436 2.82 4.71 17.21
N GLN A 437 3.09 5.99 16.99
CA GLN A 437 3.49 6.53 15.69
C GLN A 437 4.70 7.45 15.82
N GLU A 438 5.70 7.26 14.95
CA GLU A 438 6.82 8.20 14.81
C GLU A 438 6.48 9.32 13.83
N HIS A 439 7.10 10.48 14.01
CA HIS A 439 7.08 11.54 13.01
C HIS A 439 8.09 11.23 11.88
N VAL A 440 7.70 10.31 11.00
CA VAL A 440 8.56 9.72 9.96
C VAL A 440 9.05 10.70 8.89
N ALA A 441 8.46 11.87 8.77
CA ALA A 441 8.98 12.95 7.91
C ALA A 441 10.42 13.37 8.30
N MET A 442 10.84 13.05 9.54
CA MET A 442 12.19 13.27 10.06
C MET A 442 12.97 11.95 10.28
N GLY A 443 12.55 10.88 9.60
CA GLY A 443 13.13 9.54 9.64
C GLY A 443 12.57 8.63 10.74
N GLN A 444 12.83 7.34 10.60
CA GLN A 444 12.48 6.27 11.55
C GLN A 444 13.63 6.05 12.53
N ARG A 445 13.35 6.00 13.84
CA ARG A 445 14.38 6.05 14.89
C ARG A 445 14.25 4.96 15.94
N VAL A 446 13.05 4.58 16.34
CA VAL A 446 12.84 3.61 17.43
C VAL A 446 13.30 2.21 17.00
N GLU A 447 14.17 1.60 17.80
CA GLU A 447 14.69 0.23 17.56
C GLU A 447 14.10 -0.79 18.53
N ARG A 448 13.80 -0.37 19.76
CA ARG A 448 13.08 -1.17 20.77
C ARG A 448 12.24 -0.27 21.66
N HIS A 449 11.06 -0.77 22.03
CA HIS A 449 10.15 -0.09 22.94
C HIS A 449 9.32 -1.09 23.76
N GLU A 450 8.82 -0.60 24.89
CA GLU A 450 8.00 -1.34 25.84
C GLU A 450 6.83 -0.49 26.28
N VAL A 451 5.70 -1.12 26.60
CA VAL A 451 4.49 -0.46 27.06
C VAL A 451 4.15 -0.96 28.45
N TYR A 452 3.96 -0.03 29.38
CA TYR A 452 3.62 -0.28 30.77
C TYR A 452 2.28 0.36 31.11
N VAL A 453 1.53 -0.28 32.01
CA VAL A 453 0.25 0.24 32.53
C VAL A 453 0.37 0.41 34.03
N ASP A 454 -0.04 1.58 34.55
CA ASP A 454 -0.03 1.93 35.98
C ASP A 454 1.32 1.73 36.69
N GLY A 455 2.42 1.84 35.95
CA GLY A 455 3.77 1.67 36.49
C GLY A 455 4.09 0.24 36.94
N GLY A 456 3.34 -0.76 36.46
CA GLY A 456 3.58 -2.17 36.76
C GLY A 456 4.99 -2.63 36.39
N GLY A 457 5.52 -3.62 37.12
CA GLY A 457 6.89 -4.11 36.94
C GLY A 457 7.12 -4.94 35.67
N ALA A 458 6.06 -5.32 34.95
CA ALA A 458 6.15 -6.05 33.68
C ALA A 458 5.47 -5.26 32.56
N ALA A 459 6.10 -5.22 31.39
CA ALA A 459 5.52 -4.61 30.20
C ALA A 459 4.30 -5.41 29.72
N VAL A 460 3.21 -4.72 29.37
CA VAL A 460 2.03 -5.36 28.75
C VAL A 460 2.24 -5.64 27.26
N ALA A 461 3.19 -4.94 26.64
CA ALA A 461 3.64 -5.19 25.27
C ALA A 461 5.09 -4.73 25.09
N SER A 462 5.81 -5.36 24.18
CA SER A 462 7.14 -4.93 23.73
C SER A 462 7.29 -5.14 22.24
N GLY A 463 8.17 -4.37 21.61
CA GLY A 463 8.41 -4.44 20.17
C GLY A 463 9.73 -3.82 19.78
N THR A 464 10.08 -3.97 18.51
CA THR A 464 11.28 -3.36 17.93
C THR A 464 10.94 -2.00 17.31
N THR A 465 10.79 -1.94 15.99
CA THR A 465 10.49 -0.73 15.23
C THR A 465 9.08 -0.22 15.45
N VAL A 466 8.92 1.10 15.33
CA VAL A 466 7.59 1.75 15.27
C VAL A 466 7.28 2.21 13.85
N GLY A 467 8.08 3.13 13.29
CA GLY A 467 7.82 3.72 11.98
C GLY A 467 6.56 4.59 11.94
N HIS A 468 5.87 4.61 10.80
CA HIS A 468 4.65 5.36 10.62
C HIS A 468 3.58 4.95 11.63
N LYS A 469 3.48 3.65 11.93
CA LYS A 469 2.51 3.11 12.89
C LYS A 469 2.86 1.71 13.39
N ARG A 470 2.77 1.55 14.70
CA ARG A 470 2.80 0.28 15.43
C ARG A 470 1.50 0.08 16.20
N LEU A 471 0.89 -1.09 16.06
CA LEU A 471 -0.27 -1.52 16.83
C LEU A 471 0.08 -2.75 17.65
N HIS A 472 -0.03 -2.64 18.97
CA HIS A 472 0.09 -3.79 19.88
C HIS A 472 -1.29 -4.27 20.27
N ARG A 473 -1.69 -5.45 19.79
CA ARG A 473 -2.91 -6.15 20.22
C ARG A 473 -2.58 -7.01 21.45
N LEU A 474 -3.14 -6.65 22.59
CA LEU A 474 -2.98 -7.36 23.87
C LEU A 474 -3.92 -8.57 23.91
N GLY A 475 -3.50 -9.62 24.64
CA GLY A 475 -4.29 -10.86 24.77
C GLY A 475 -5.62 -10.69 25.52
N ALA A 476 -5.76 -9.64 26.33
CA ALA A 476 -7.01 -9.30 27.02
C ALA A 476 -7.12 -7.79 27.25
N PRO A 477 -8.33 -7.22 27.35
CA PRO A 477 -8.52 -5.83 27.76
C PRO A 477 -7.96 -5.56 29.16
N VAL A 478 -7.08 -4.56 29.24
CA VAL A 478 -6.55 -4.02 30.50
C VAL A 478 -7.21 -2.68 30.78
N ALA A 479 -7.30 -2.29 32.05
CA ALA A 479 -7.72 -0.96 32.47
C ALA A 479 -6.59 -0.35 33.29
N GLY A 480 -6.26 0.90 33.00
CA GLY A 480 -5.29 1.64 33.80
C GLY A 480 -5.47 3.15 33.66
N ARG A 481 -4.85 3.88 34.59
CA ARG A 481 -4.84 5.35 34.61
C ARG A 481 -3.64 5.91 33.87
N THR A 482 -2.50 5.21 33.90
CA THR A 482 -1.32 5.57 33.13
C THR A 482 -0.96 4.51 32.12
N VAL A 483 -0.55 4.95 30.93
CA VAL A 483 0.07 4.11 29.91
C VAL A 483 1.37 4.77 29.51
N ARG A 484 2.50 4.11 29.79
CA ARG A 484 3.84 4.61 29.49
C ARG A 484 4.45 3.81 28.35
N VAL A 485 4.91 4.50 27.31
CA VAL A 485 5.76 3.95 26.26
C VAL A 485 7.20 4.30 26.62
N TRP A 486 8.00 3.28 26.90
CA TRP A 486 9.43 3.38 27.17
C TRP A 486 10.23 3.03 25.91
N LEU A 487 11.19 3.87 25.53
CA LEU A 487 11.97 3.72 24.29
C LEU A 487 13.37 3.21 24.61
N ALA A 488 13.50 1.89 24.66
CA ALA A 488 14.68 1.18 25.15
C ALA A 488 15.92 1.32 24.25
N SER A 489 15.77 1.41 22.93
CA SER A 489 16.88 1.73 22.02
C SER A 489 16.42 2.48 20.77
N ARG A 490 17.31 3.31 20.20
CA ARG A 490 17.01 4.23 19.10
C ARG A 490 18.24 4.69 18.30
N ARG A 491 18.03 5.09 17.05
CA ARG A 491 19.04 5.70 16.15
C ARG A 491 19.22 7.21 16.31
N GLY A 492 18.50 7.85 17.23
CA GLY A 492 18.48 9.30 17.44
C GLY A 492 17.43 9.69 18.49
N PRO A 493 17.38 10.96 18.96
CA PRO A 493 16.32 11.39 19.87
C PRO A 493 14.95 11.04 19.26
N PRO A 494 14.07 10.34 20.00
CA PRO A 494 12.81 9.87 19.45
C PRO A 494 11.87 11.02 19.12
N LEU A 495 11.07 10.83 18.06
CA LEU A 495 10.03 11.78 17.64
C LEU A 495 8.73 11.01 17.50
N LEU A 496 7.76 11.24 18.40
CA LEU A 496 6.47 10.56 18.35
C LEU A 496 5.37 11.56 17.99
N SER A 497 4.60 11.26 16.96
CA SER A 497 3.45 12.08 16.53
C SER A 497 2.15 11.64 17.22
N ALA A 498 2.01 10.37 17.59
CA ALA A 498 0.81 9.89 18.26
C ALA A 498 1.06 8.70 19.20
N VAL A 499 0.31 8.67 20.30
CA VAL A 499 0.09 7.48 21.14
C VAL A 499 -1.40 7.38 21.42
N GLY A 500 -2.01 6.26 21.03
CA GLY A 500 -3.46 6.06 21.14
C GLY A 500 -3.82 4.76 21.84
N LEU A 501 -5.02 4.71 22.42
CA LEU A 501 -5.55 3.53 23.09
C LEU A 501 -6.88 3.13 22.44
N HIS A 502 -7.03 1.88 22.07
CA HIS A 502 -8.22 1.38 21.37
C HIS A 502 -8.72 0.07 21.97
N LEU A 503 -9.99 -0.24 21.73
CA LEU A 503 -10.61 -1.48 22.16
C LEU A 503 -11.02 -2.28 20.92
N ASP A 504 -10.41 -3.44 20.77
CA ASP A 504 -10.78 -4.46 19.80
C ASP A 504 -11.74 -5.47 20.44
N PRO A 505 -13.05 -5.37 20.15
CA PRO A 505 -14.05 -6.30 20.69
C PRO A 505 -14.00 -7.68 20.01
N PHE A 506 -13.23 -7.85 18.94
CA PHE A 506 -13.09 -9.09 18.18
C PHE A 506 -11.89 -9.94 18.61
N ALA A 507 -11.10 -9.48 19.58
CA ALA A 507 -10.03 -10.27 20.17
C ALA A 507 -10.62 -11.48 20.94
N ALA A 508 -10.13 -12.68 20.65
CA ALA A 508 -10.58 -13.91 21.31
C ALA A 508 -10.43 -13.77 22.84
N GLY A 509 -11.56 -13.64 23.54
CA GLY A 509 -11.60 -13.37 24.98
C GLY A 509 -12.76 -12.47 25.43
N GLY A 510 -13.42 -11.76 24.51
CA GLY A 510 -14.71 -11.09 24.76
C GLY A 510 -15.85 -11.90 24.19
N GLY A 511 -16.67 -12.51 25.05
CA GLY A 511 -17.86 -13.25 24.62
C GLY A 511 -18.79 -12.41 23.74
N THR A 512 -19.42 -13.09 22.79
CA THR A 512 -20.65 -12.69 22.12
C THR A 512 -21.58 -11.93 23.08
N MET A 513 -22.02 -10.73 22.68
CA MET A 513 -23.33 -10.22 23.06
C MET A 513 -24.22 -10.18 21.83
#